data_AF-A0A3Q9HSY5-F1
#
_entry.id   AF-A0A3Q9HSY5-F1
#
_cell.length_a   1.000
_cell.length_b   1.000
_cell.length_c   1.000
_cell.angle_alpha   90.00
_cell.angle_beta   90.00
_cell.angle_gamma   90.00
#
_symmetry.space_group_name_H-M   'P 1'
#
loop_
_entity.id
_entity.type
_entity.pdbx_description
1 polymer ?
#
loop_
_entity_poly.entity_id
_entity_poly.type
_entity_poly.pdbx_seq_one_letter_code
_entity_poly.pdbx_strand_id
1 'polypeptide(L)' 'MLEQIWSTLIWALVGLVLMFIGYKIFDWVTPFNLNEEIDEGNVAAGIVAAGIFLAVAWIVGAVIA' A
#
# COMPACT_ATOMS: atom_id res chain seq x y z
N MET A 1 13.76 19.96 17.20
CA MET A 1 12.40 20.23 16.70
C MET A 1 12.34 20.18 15.18
N LEU A 2 13.02 21.05 14.42
CA LEU A 2 13.02 21.00 12.95
C LEU A 2 13.57 19.67 12.39
N GLU A 3 14.69 19.18 12.93
CA GLU A 3 15.28 17.88 12.54
C GLU A 3 14.30 16.71 12.69
N GLN A 4 13.50 16.69 13.76
CA GLN A 4 12.53 15.63 14.04
C GLN A 4 11.33 15.68 13.08
N ILE A 5 10.91 16.89 12.68
CA ILE A 5 9.87 17.07 11.68
C ILE A 5 10.36 16.53 10.33
N TRP A 6 11.59 16.87 9.93
CA TRP A 6 12.19 16.38 8.70
C TRP A 6 12.32 14.85 8.67
N SER A 7 12.83 14.24 9.74
CA SER A 7 12.93 12.78 9.81
C SER A 7 11.56 12.10 9.71
N THR A 8 10.55 12.65 10.38
CA THR A 8 9.18 12.10 10.35
C THR A 8 8.57 12.17 8.95
N LEU A 9 8.76 13.29 8.25
CA LEU A 9 8.29 13.46 6.87
C LEU A 9 8.97 12.48 5.91
N ILE A 10 10.29 12.27 6.05
CA ILE A 10 11.03 11.33 5.21
C ILE A 10 10.51 9.91 5.44
N TRP A 11 10.38 9.46 6.69
CA TRP A 11 9.89 8.11 6.98
C TRP A 11 8.43 7.90 6.59
N ALA A 12 7.58 8.92 6.73
CA ALA A 12 6.22 8.88 6.22
C ALA A 12 6.18 8.69 4.69
N LEU A 13 7.03 9.43 3.95
CA LEU A 13 7.13 9.31 2.50
C LEU A 13 7.66 7.92 2.09
N VAL A 14 8.68 7.42 2.78
CA VAL A 14 9.23 6.07 2.56
C VAL A 14 8.14 5.02 2.78
N GLY A 15 7.37 5.12 3.86
CA GLY A 15 6.27 4.21 4.15
C GLY A 15 5.20 4.21 3.05
N LEU A 16 4.81 5.39 2.57
CA LEU A 16 3.84 5.54 1.48
C LEU A 16 4.34 4.89 0.18
N VAL A 17 5.61 5.12 -0.18
CA VAL A 17 6.23 4.53 -1.37
C VAL A 17 6.28 3.00 -1.26
N LEU A 18 6.64 2.47 -0.09
CA LEU A 18 6.65 1.02 0.16
C LEU A 18 5.26 0.42 0.06
N MET A 19 4.22 1.10 0.57
CA MET A 19 2.83 0.65 0.42
C MET A 19 2.41 0.53 -1.05
N PHE A 20 2.73 1.55 -1.85
CA PHE A 20 2.40 1.55 -3.28
C PHE A 20 3.13 0.43 -4.03
N ILE A 21 4.42 0.23 -3.75
CA ILE A 21 5.21 -0.86 -4.32
C ILE A 21 4.63 -2.21 -3.91
N GLY A 22 4.29 -2.39 -2.63
CA GLY A 22 3.69 -3.63 -2.12
C GLY A 22 2.40 -3.98 -2.86
N TYR A 23 1.46 -3.03 -2.97
CA TYR A 23 0.24 -3.24 -3.75
C TYR A 23 0.52 -3.61 -5.21
N LYS A 24 1.44 -2.88 -5.86
CA LYS A 24 1.76 -3.11 -7.28
C LYS A 24 2.41 -4.47 -7.53
N ILE A 25 3.23 -4.95 -6.60
CA ILE A 25 3.79 -6.30 -6.65
C ILE A 25 2.66 -7.33 -6.54
N PHE A 26 1.71 -7.15 -5.62
CA PHE A 26 0.57 -8.04 -5.49
C PHE A 26 -0.25 -8.07 -6.78
N ASP A 27 -0.64 -6.91 -7.29
CA ASP A 27 -1.41 -6.78 -8.54
C ASP A 27 -0.71 -7.49 -9.71
N TRP A 28 0.61 -7.34 -9.84
CA TRP A 28 1.39 -8.00 -10.90
C TRP A 28 1.50 -9.52 -10.74
N VAL A 29 1.46 -10.04 -9.52
CA VAL A 29 1.49 -11.49 -9.24
C VAL A 29 0.11 -12.11 -9.42
N THR A 30 -0.97 -11.36 -9.21
CA THR A 30 -2.33 -11.83 -9.49
C THR A 30 -2.52 -12.10 -10.99
N PRO A 31 -3.21 -13.19 -11.37
CA PRO A 31 -3.41 -13.54 -12.78
C PRO A 31 -4.38 -12.61 -13.52
N PHE A 32 -5.02 -11.66 -12.84
CA PHE A 32 -5.96 -10.68 -13.38
C PHE A 32 -5.61 -9.29 -12.83
N ASN A 33 -6.04 -8.24 -13.52
CA ASN A 33 -5.82 -6.85 -13.12
C ASN A 33 -6.86 -6.44 -12.09
N LEU A 34 -6.45 -6.22 -10.83
CA LEU A 34 -7.37 -5.83 -9.76
C LEU A 34 -8.02 -4.48 -10.03
N ASN A 35 -7.29 -3.54 -10.63
CA ASN A 35 -7.82 -2.20 -10.89
C ASN A 35 -8.92 -2.23 -11.95
N GLU A 36 -8.73 -3.04 -13.01
CA GLU A 36 -9.74 -3.22 -14.06
C GLU A 36 -11.03 -3.84 -13.51
N GLU A 37 -10.90 -4.90 -12.70
CA GLU A 37 -12.05 -5.52 -12.03
C GLU A 37 -12.79 -4.54 -11.10
N ILE A 38 -12.05 -3.69 -10.38
CA ILE A 38 -12.65 -2.64 -9.54
C ILE A 38 -13.42 -1.62 -10.40
N ASP A 39 -12.84 -1.18 -11.52
CA ASP A 39 -13.47 -0.23 -12.44
C ASP A 39 -14.73 -0.81 -13.09
N GLU A 40 -14.78 -2.13 -13.31
CA GLU A 40 -15.97 -2.86 -13.80
C GLU A 40 -17.05 -3.08 -12.71
N GLY A 41 -16.79 -2.66 -11.47
CA GLY A 41 -17.73 -2.74 -10.35
C GLY A 41 -17.64 -4.04 -9.55
N ASN A 42 -16.56 -4.81 -9.69
CA ASN A 42 -16.33 -6.00 -8.90
C ASN A 42 -15.98 -5.63 -7.44
N VAL A 43 -16.98 -5.67 -6.57
CA VAL A 43 -16.84 -5.39 -5.14
C VAL A 43 -15.84 -6.35 -4.47
N ALA A 44 -15.75 -7.61 -4.91
CA ALA A 44 -14.82 -8.56 -4.32
C ALA A 44 -13.37 -8.17 -4.59
N ALA A 45 -13.05 -7.70 -5.80
CA ALA A 45 -11.74 -7.16 -6.15
C ALA A 45 -11.39 -5.94 -5.27
N GLY A 46 -12.36 -5.04 -5.02
CA GLY A 46 -12.18 -3.90 -4.12
C GLY A 46 -11.88 -4.30 -2.67
N ILE A 47 -12.55 -5.34 -2.15
CA ILE A 47 -12.27 -5.87 -0.80
C ILE A 47 -10.87 -6.48 -0.74
N VAL A 48 -10.45 -7.20 -1.77
CA VAL A 48 -9.10 -7.78 -1.86
C VAL A 48 -8.04 -6.68 -1.87
N ALA A 49 -8.21 -5.65 -2.71
CA ALA A 49 -7.30 -4.51 -2.76
C ALA A 49 -7.20 -3.80 -1.40
N ALA A 50 -8.32 -3.57 -0.72
CA ALA A 50 -8.32 -3.00 0.62
C ALA A 50 -7.56 -3.88 1.63
N GLY A 51 -7.75 -5.20 1.58
CA GLY A 51 -7.02 -6.15 2.41
C GLY A 51 -5.51 -6.11 2.17
N ILE A 52 -5.08 -6.02 0.91
CA ILE A 52 -3.66 -5.88 0.54
C ILE A 52 -3.09 -4.59 1.12
N PHE A 53 -3.77 -3.45 0.94
CA PHE A 53 -3.31 -2.17 1.50
C PHE A 53 -3.19 -2.22 3.02
N LEU A 54 -4.16 -2.80 3.73
CA LEU A 54 -4.11 -2.94 5.19
C LEU A 54 -2.96 -3.86 5.64
N ALA A 55 -2.73 -4.97 4.95
CA ALA A 55 -1.65 -5.90 5.26
C ALA A 55 -0.27 -5.22 5.06
N VAL A 56 -0.07 -4.57 3.92
CA VAL A 56 1.18 -3.86 3.62
C VAL A 56 1.38 -2.69 4.58
N ALA A 57 0.32 -1.94 4.90
CA ALA A 57 0.35 -0.85 5.88
C ALA A 57 0.90 -1.31 7.22
N TRP A 58 0.38 -2.45 7.71
CA TRP A 58 0.76 -2.99 8.99
C TRP A 58 2.23 -3.44 8.98
N ILE A 59 2.65 -4.18 7.95
CA ILE A 59 4.04 -4.63 7.84
C ILE A 59 5.01 -3.44 7.79
N VAL A 60 4.72 -2.45 6.94
CA VAL A 60 5.56 -1.25 6.81
C VAL A 60 5.60 -0.50 8.14
N GLY A 61 4.44 -0.23 8.74
CA GLY A 61 4.34 0.43 10.04
C GLY A 61 5.14 -0.28 11.13
N ALA A 62 5.10 -1.61 11.19
CA ALA A 62 5.84 -2.40 12.16
C ALA A 62 7.37 -2.38 11.97
N VAL A 63 7.85 -2.02 10.77
CA VAL A 63 9.28 -1.99 10.42
C VAL A 63 9.88 -0.59 10.58
N ILE A 64 9.10 0.46 10.31
CA ILE A 64 9.61 1.85 10.32
C ILE A 64 9.26 2.64 11.60
N ALA A 65 8.34 2.14 12.43
CA ALA A 65 7.89 2.79 13.66
C ALA A 65 8.64 2.31 14.91
#